data_AF-A0A8H5GHQ9-F1
#
_entry.id   AF-A0A8H5GHQ9-F1
#
_cell.length_a   1.000
_cell.length_b   1.000
_cell.length_c   1.000
_cell.angle_alpha   90.00
_cell.angle_beta   90.00
_cell.angle_gamma   90.00
#
_symmetry.space_group_name_H-M   'P 1'
#
loop_
_entity.id
_entity.type
_entity.pdbx_description
1 polymer ?
#
loop_
_entity_poly.entity_id
_entity_poly.type
_entity_poly.pdbx_seq_one_letter_code
_entity_poly.pdbx_strand_id
1 'polypeptide(L)'
;MRYSDQSAPLQHSRPPQSRQSGCHFLLVTVSPGFCDSSLRRNLEPGPLLEHIEKMLAIAFTTEEAGRQLVFGAVVDEEENKLRASKAFIMKSKLHEPSDWVLSEDGKRAGEKI
;
A
#
# COMPACT_ATOMS: atom_id res chain seq x y z
N MET A 1 30.20 -16.48 25.86
CA MET A 1 29.80 -16.79 24.47
C MET A 1 28.60 -15.92 24.16
N ARG A 2 28.81 -14.76 23.51
CA ARG A 2 27.76 -13.77 23.25
C ARG A 2 27.16 -14.08 21.87
N TYR A 3 25.89 -14.47 21.83
CA TYR A 3 25.14 -14.53 20.58
C TYR A 3 24.60 -13.12 20.31
N SER A 4 25.13 -12.50 19.26
CA SER A 4 24.66 -11.23 18.72
C SER A 4 23.43 -11.51 17.86
N ASP A 5 22.25 -11.14 18.35
CA ASP A 5 21.01 -11.21 17.57
C ASP A 5 20.87 -9.92 16.74
N GLN A 6 21.12 -10.03 15.44
CA GLN A 6 20.93 -8.95 14.47
C GLN A 6 19.47 -8.97 14.00
N SER A 7 18.58 -8.39 14.80
CA SER A 7 17.22 -8.08 14.34
C SER A 7 17.27 -6.88 13.40
N ALA A 8 17.36 -7.14 12.09
CA ALA A 8 17.18 -6.13 11.06
C ALA A 8 15.72 -5.63 11.09
N PRO A 9 15.45 -4.32 11.26
CA PRO A 9 14.08 -3.82 11.25
C PRO A 9 13.53 -3.82 9.82
N LEU A 10 12.42 -4.53 9.61
CA LEU A 10 11.60 -4.41 8.41
C LEU A 10 10.96 -3.01 8.41
N GLN A 11 11.47 -2.14 7.55
CA GLN A 11 11.00 -0.77 7.42
C GLN A 11 9.68 -0.76 6.63
N HIS A 12 8.56 -0.55 7.32
CA HIS A 12 7.28 -0.27 6.67
C HIS A 12 7.37 1.09 5.95
N SER A 13 7.51 1.01 4.63
CA SER A 13 7.32 2.03 3.57
C SER A 13 7.16 3.51 3.98
N ARG A 14 8.11 4.06 4.74
CA ARG A 14 8.32 5.51 4.84
C ARG A 14 9.64 5.82 4.15
N PRO A 15 9.67 6.53 3.01
CA PRO A 15 10.93 6.78 2.34
C PRO A 15 11.75 7.82 3.12
N PRO A 16 13.09 7.66 3.17
CA PRO A 16 13.99 8.72 3.59
C PRO A 16 13.86 9.91 2.64
N GLN A 17 13.55 11.10 3.17
CA GLN A 17 13.55 12.37 2.41
C GLN A 17 14.97 12.89 2.16
N SER A 18 15.92 12.02 1.81
CA SER A 18 17.27 12.46 1.46
C SER A 18 17.38 12.63 -0.05
N ARG A 19 17.55 13.90 -0.47
CA ARG A 19 17.90 14.30 -1.84
C ARG A 19 18.97 13.36 -2.42
N GLN A 20 18.61 12.58 -3.43
CA GLN A 20 19.60 11.90 -4.28
C GLN A 20 19.53 12.50 -5.68
N SER A 21 20.58 13.25 -6.01
CA SER A 21 20.88 13.74 -7.34
C SER A 21 21.34 12.57 -8.22
N GLY A 22 20.61 12.30 -9.31
CA GLY A 22 21.10 11.53 -10.45
C GLY A 22 20.23 10.35 -10.92
N CYS A 23 19.34 9.81 -10.09
CA CYS A 23 18.38 8.77 -10.47
C CYS A 23 17.02 9.04 -9.82
N HIS A 24 16.05 9.47 -10.62
CA HIS A 24 14.71 9.82 -10.13
C HIS A 24 13.86 8.55 -9.95
N PHE A 25 14.08 7.83 -8.85
CA PHE A 25 13.11 6.84 -8.39
C PHE A 25 11.90 7.55 -7.78
N LEU A 26 10.71 7.25 -8.28
CA LEU A 26 9.47 7.72 -7.70
C LEU A 26 8.86 6.62 -6.83
N LEU A 27 8.64 6.91 -5.54
CA LEU A 27 7.83 6.04 -4.69
C LEU A 27 6.36 6.39 -4.88
N VAL A 28 5.54 5.37 -5.12
CA VAL A 28 4.09 5.51 -5.27
C VAL A 28 3.39 4.50 -4.37
N THR A 29 2.38 4.97 -3.63
CA THR A 29 1.53 4.13 -2.80
C THR A 29 0.27 3.78 -3.58
N VAL A 30 -0.02 2.49 -3.76
CA VAL A 30 -1.17 2.02 -4.55
C VAL A 30 -2.01 1.05 -3.71
N SER A 31 -3.33 1.25 -3.73
CA SER A 31 -4.32 0.31 -3.24
C SER A 31 -5.07 -0.33 -4.41
N PRO A 32 -4.99 -1.66 -4.58
CA PRO A 32 -5.77 -2.38 -5.60
C PRO A 32 -7.27 -2.46 -5.26
N GLY A 33 -7.68 -1.98 -4.08
CA GLY A 33 -9.03 -2.17 -3.55
C GLY A 33 -9.26 -3.60 -3.03
N PHE A 34 -10.51 -3.90 -2.68
CA PHE A 34 -10.91 -5.26 -2.31
C PHE A 34 -10.99 -6.12 -3.57
N CYS A 35 -10.06 -7.06 -3.71
CA CYS A 35 -9.89 -7.89 -4.90
C CYS A 35 -10.01 -9.37 -4.57
N ASP A 36 -10.59 -10.12 -5.51
CA ASP A 36 -10.57 -11.56 -5.42
C ASP A 36 -9.14 -12.06 -5.66
N SER A 37 -8.54 -12.58 -4.59
CA SER A 37 -7.14 -13.03 -4.57
C SER A 37 -6.95 -14.19 -3.58
N SER A 38 -5.83 -14.90 -3.78
CA SER A 38 -5.43 -16.04 -2.96
C SER A 38 -4.96 -15.66 -1.54
N LEU A 39 -4.97 -14.38 -1.16
CA LEU A 39 -4.61 -13.94 0.20
C LEU A 39 -5.50 -14.59 1.28
N ARG A 40 -6.70 -15.01 0.86
CA ARG A 40 -7.73 -15.63 1.69
C ARG A 40 -7.58 -17.14 1.84
N ARG A 41 -6.62 -17.77 1.14
CA ARG A 41 -6.54 -19.24 0.98
C ARG A 41 -6.34 -20.03 2.28
N ASN A 42 -5.86 -19.38 3.33
CA ASN A 42 -5.61 -19.97 4.65
C ASN A 42 -6.47 -19.32 5.74
N LEU A 43 -7.55 -18.62 5.37
CA LEU A 43 -8.50 -18.11 6.37
C LEU A 43 -9.29 -19.28 6.95
N GLU A 44 -9.29 -19.38 8.28
CA GLU A 44 -10.09 -20.38 8.98
C GLU A 44 -11.59 -20.17 8.72
N PRO A 45 -12.37 -21.25 8.59
CA PRO A 45 -13.82 -21.16 8.46
C PRO A 45 -14.43 -20.42 9.65
N GLY A 46 -15.35 -19.50 9.38
CA GLY A 46 -16.05 -18.76 10.43
C GLY A 46 -16.74 -17.49 9.91
N PRO A 47 -17.34 -16.69 10.81
CA PRO A 47 -18.15 -15.53 10.43
C PRO A 47 -17.41 -14.50 9.57
N LEU A 48 -16.09 -14.37 9.77
CA LEU A 48 -15.24 -13.49 8.98
C LEU A 48 -15.12 -13.98 7.53
N LEU A 49 -14.85 -15.28 7.32
CA LEU A 49 -14.75 -15.85 5.98
C LEU A 49 -16.10 -15.75 5.26
N GLU A 50 -17.21 -16.08 5.92
CA GLU A 50 -18.55 -15.92 5.37
C GLU A 50 -18.87 -14.48 4.96
N HIS A 51 -18.46 -13.50 5.77
CA HIS A 51 -18.64 -12.09 5.45
C HIS A 51 -17.79 -11.68 4.23
N ILE A 52 -16.53 -12.10 4.19
CA ILE A 52 -15.61 -11.84 3.08
C ILE A 52 -16.13 -12.48 1.78
N GLU A 53 -16.67 -13.70 1.85
CA GLU A 53 -17.29 -14.39 0.71
C GLU A 53 -18.50 -13.63 0.16
N LYS A 54 -19.36 -13.07 1.03
CA LYS A 54 -20.48 -12.20 0.59
C LYS A 54 -19.99 -10.94 -0.11
N MET A 55 -18.86 -10.39 0.33
CA MET A 55 -18.26 -9.20 -0.27
C MET A 55 -17.63 -9.47 -1.65
N LEU A 56 -17.39 -10.74 -2.03
CA LEU A 56 -16.80 -11.06 -3.34
C LEU A 56 -17.67 -10.61 -4.51
N ALA A 57 -18.99 -10.50 -4.32
CA ALA A 57 -19.89 -10.00 -5.34
C ALA A 57 -19.58 -8.55 -5.79
N ILE A 58 -18.86 -7.79 -4.96
CA ILE A 58 -18.43 -6.42 -5.26
C ILE A 58 -16.90 -6.28 -5.31
N ALA A 59 -16.17 -7.40 -5.28
CA ALA A 59 -14.72 -7.40 -5.38
C ALA A 59 -14.26 -7.13 -6.81
N PHE A 60 -13.12 -6.46 -6.95
CA PHE A 60 -12.42 -6.38 -8.22
C PHE A 60 -11.86 -7.76 -8.59
N THR A 61 -11.91 -8.08 -9.87
CA THR A 61 -11.12 -9.18 -10.42
C THR A 61 -9.62 -8.87 -10.27
N THR A 62 -8.78 -9.91 -10.32
CA THR A 62 -7.32 -9.74 -10.28
C THR A 62 -6.82 -8.82 -11.40
N GLU A 63 -7.45 -8.87 -12.58
CA GLU A 63 -7.09 -8.01 -13.71
C GLU A 63 -7.40 -6.53 -13.43
N GLU A 64 -8.62 -6.23 -12.96
CA GLU A 64 -9.03 -4.87 -12.62
C GLU A 64 -8.18 -4.25 -11.50
N ALA A 65 -7.86 -5.06 -10.48
CA ALA A 65 -6.94 -4.71 -9.41
C ALA A 65 -5.52 -4.46 -9.93
N GLY A 66 -5.03 -5.31 -10.85
CA GLY A 66 -3.72 -5.18 -11.48
C GLY A 66 -3.55 -3.86 -12.26
N ARG A 67 -4.61 -3.37 -12.91
CA ARG A 67 -4.58 -2.07 -13.62
C ARG A 67 -4.23 -0.90 -12.70
N GLN A 68 -4.51 -0.99 -11.40
CA GLN A 68 -4.14 0.02 -10.41
C GLN A 68 -2.63 0.13 -10.25
N LEU A 69 -1.94 -1.03 -10.20
CA LEU A 69 -0.49 -1.11 -10.08
C LEU A 69 0.18 -0.53 -11.32
N VAL A 70 -0.32 -0.89 -12.50
CA VAL A 70 0.17 -0.34 -13.77
C VAL A 70 -0.03 1.17 -13.82
N PHE A 71 -1.21 1.67 -13.44
CA PHE A 71 -1.50 3.10 -13.40
C PHE A 71 -0.49 3.86 -12.52
N GLY A 72 -0.13 3.32 -11.35
CA GLY A 72 0.89 3.91 -10.49
C GLY A 72 2.32 3.84 -11.05
N ALA A 73 2.63 2.84 -11.87
CA ALA A 73 3.94 2.67 -12.48
C ALA A 73 4.19 3.59 -13.68
N VAL A 74 3.15 3.96 -14.42
CA VAL A 74 3.26 4.75 -15.67
C VAL A 74 2.91 6.24 -15.49
N VAL A 75 2.94 6.77 -14.27
CA VAL A 75 2.64 8.19 -13.99
C VAL A 75 3.71 9.07 -14.66
N ASP A 76 3.37 9.66 -15.82
CA ASP A 76 4.38 10.27 -16.71
C ASP A 76 4.55 11.79 -16.52
N GLU A 77 3.50 12.52 -16.11
CA GLU A 77 3.59 13.97 -15.95
C GLU A 77 4.35 14.38 -14.67
N GLU A 78 5.36 15.26 -14.78
CA GLU A 78 6.16 15.73 -13.63
C GLU A 78 5.30 16.26 -12.47
N GLU A 79 4.22 16.97 -12.77
CA GLU A 79 3.29 17.48 -11.75
C GLU A 79 2.56 16.34 -11.02
N ASN A 80 2.20 15.28 -11.75
CA ASN A 80 1.59 14.08 -11.17
C ASN A 80 2.61 13.24 -10.40
N LYS A 81 3.91 13.26 -10.75
CA LYS A 81 4.97 12.56 -10.00
C LYS A 81 5.11 13.14 -8.58
N LEU A 82 5.17 14.46 -8.44
CA LEU A 82 5.27 15.08 -7.12
C LEU A 82 4.00 14.86 -6.28
N ARG A 83 2.82 14.91 -6.90
CA ARG A 83 1.54 14.63 -6.22
C ARG A 83 1.43 13.16 -5.81
N ALA A 84 1.83 12.23 -6.68
CA ALA A 84 1.85 10.79 -6.39
C ALA A 84 2.76 10.43 -5.21
N SER A 85 3.86 11.18 -5.01
CA SER A 85 4.76 10.97 -3.86
C SER A 85 4.14 11.31 -2.49
N LYS A 86 3.02 12.04 -2.47
CA LYS A 86 2.33 12.50 -1.25
C LYS A 86 0.89 11.97 -1.14
N ALA A 87 0.48 11.13 -2.08
CA ALA A 87 -0.89 10.64 -2.21
C ALA A 87 -0.89 9.12 -2.23
N PHE A 88 -2.08 8.54 -2.24
CA PHE A 88 -2.25 7.13 -2.59
C PHE A 88 -3.14 7.00 -3.82
N ILE A 89 -2.91 5.94 -4.60
CA ILE A 89 -3.68 5.64 -5.80
C ILE A 89 -4.71 4.57 -5.47
N MET A 90 -5.95 4.80 -5.89
CA MET A 90 -7.02 3.81 -5.84
C MET A 90 -8.03 4.14 -6.94
N LYS A 91 -8.62 3.13 -7.58
CA LYS A 91 -9.57 3.31 -8.71
C LYS A 91 -9.04 4.24 -9.81
N SER A 92 -7.75 4.15 -10.11
CA SER A 92 -7.00 4.90 -11.11
C SER A 92 -7.06 6.41 -10.89
N LYS A 93 -7.10 6.82 -9.62
CA LYS A 93 -7.14 8.21 -9.19
C LYS A 93 -6.21 8.43 -8.00
N LEU A 94 -5.67 9.63 -7.90
CA LEU A 94 -4.93 10.10 -6.74
C LEU A 94 -5.89 10.51 -5.63
N HIS A 95 -5.60 10.09 -4.42
CA HIS A 95 -6.34 10.42 -3.21
C HIS A 95 -5.39 10.98 -2.16
N GLU A 96 -5.82 12.05 -1.48
CA GLU A 96 -5.09 12.61 -0.36
C GLU A 96 -5.08 11.63 0.83
N PRO A 97 -3.97 11.48 1.56
CA PRO A 97 -3.94 10.70 2.79
C PRO A 97 -4.97 11.22 3.80
N SER A 98 -5.57 10.33 4.59
CA SER A 98 -6.49 10.77 5.63
C SER A 98 -5.76 11.45 6.80
N ASP A 99 -6.44 12.37 7.48
CA ASP A 99 -5.92 13.06 8.68
C ASP A 99 -5.43 12.08 9.75
N TRP A 100 -6.10 10.94 9.88
CA TRP A 100 -5.70 9.91 10.83
C TRP A 100 -4.32 9.33 10.50
N VAL A 101 -4.02 9.06 9.23
CA VAL A 101 -2.69 8.55 8.81
C VAL A 101 -1.60 9.59 9.08
N LEU A 102 -1.94 10.88 9.03
CA LEU A 102 -1.01 11.98 9.31
C LEU A 102 -0.84 12.26 10.82
N SER A 103 -1.78 11.80 11.65
CA SER A 103 -1.77 11.98 13.10
C SER A 103 -0.67 11.17 13.80
N GLU A 104 -0.33 11.54 15.04
CA GLU A 104 0.64 10.80 15.85
C GLU A 104 0.17 9.38 16.19
N ASP A 105 -1.13 9.18 16.39
CA ASP A 105 -1.70 7.86 16.65
C ASP A 105 -1.59 6.95 15.43
N GLY A 106 -1.88 7.49 14.24
CA GLY A 106 -1.68 6.78 12.97
C GLY A 106 -0.23 6.40 12.73
N LYS A 107 0.72 7.30 13.01
CA LYS A 107 2.16 7.02 12.94
C LYS A 107 2.56 5.90 13.90
N ARG A 108 2.13 5.97 15.16
CA ARG A 108 2.41 4.95 16.18
C ARG A 108 1.80 3.59 15.82
N ALA A 109 0.63 3.57 15.17
CA ALA A 109 0.03 2.33 14.68
C ALA A 109 0.87 1.70 13.56
N GLY A 110 1.42 2.51 12.64
CA GLY A 110 2.29 2.05 11.56
C GLY A 110 3.63 1.45 12.02
N GLU A 111 4.12 1.81 13.22
CA GLU A 111 5.33 1.25 13.81
C GLU A 111 5.14 -0.14 14.45
N LYS A 112 3.88 -0.59 14.60
CA LYS A 112 3.52 -1.83 15.30
C LYS A 112 3.02 -2.96 14.40
N ILE A 113 2.80 -2.66 13.12
CA ILE A 113 2.55 -3.66 12.06
C ILE A 113 3.91 -4.19 11.60
#